data_AF-A0A1X1FV31-F1
#
_entry.id   AF-A0A1X1FV31-F1
#
_cell.length_a   1.000
_cell.length_b   1.000
_cell.length_c   1.000
_cell.angle_alpha   90.00
_cell.angle_beta   90.00
_cell.angle_gamma   90.00
#
_symmetry.space_group_name_H-M   'P 1'
#
loop_
_entity.id
_entity.type
_entity.pdbx_description
1 polymer ?
#
loop_
_entity_poly.entity_id
_entity_poly.type
_entity_poly.pdbx_seq_one_letter_code
_entity_poly.pdbx_strand_id
1 'polypeptide(L)'
;MRYDFGNVYKEIRESRGLTQEEVCGDILSRTSLSKIESGKTTPKYENMEFLLRQVNMSFEEFEYICQLYQPSQRTEIMQTYLNMSSILGTNELEKLFQKCQDYLKPHHDLPIKEIRDMLEIVIYIRQNGTKKLSIEVNNTVKKLWKKIEKQDTWYENDLKILNTILFTFPIEHIHLITGKILHRLEVYKNYQHLYDLRMAILLNLSTIYLYNQDKNMCQQICYTLLEDAKNKKNYDRLAICYVRIGICTDDPKLIQKGFSLLELTNETSMLSHLQKEVETYYQPKEI
;
A
#
# COMPACT_ATOMS: atom_id res chain seq x y z
N MET A 1 3.92 -27.01 -11.80
CA MET A 1 4.47 -28.19 -11.10
C MET A 1 3.85 -28.19 -9.70
N ARG A 2 3.17 -29.26 -9.29
CA ARG A 2 2.61 -29.32 -7.92
C ARG A 2 3.78 -29.61 -6.99
N TYR A 3 4.23 -28.60 -6.25
CA TYR A 3 5.26 -28.78 -5.23
C TYR A 3 4.80 -29.85 -4.24
N ASP A 4 5.72 -30.69 -3.78
CA ASP A 4 5.44 -31.70 -2.76
C ASP A 4 5.40 -31.04 -1.37
N PHE A 5 4.38 -30.20 -1.17
CA PHE A 5 4.16 -29.49 0.09
C PHE A 5 4.03 -30.46 1.26
N GLY A 6 3.55 -31.70 1.01
CA GLY A 6 3.46 -32.74 2.02
C GLY A 6 4.83 -33.13 2.56
N ASN A 7 5.76 -33.45 1.66
CA ASN A 7 7.12 -33.79 2.05
C ASN A 7 7.85 -32.60 2.69
N VAL A 8 7.66 -31.37 2.20
CA VAL A 8 8.25 -30.17 2.81
C VAL A 8 7.74 -29.97 4.24
N TYR A 9 6.44 -30.12 4.48
CA TYR A 9 5.89 -30.05 5.84
C TYR A 9 6.50 -31.12 6.76
N LYS A 10 6.63 -32.36 6.25
CA LYS A 10 7.24 -33.47 6.98
C LYS A 10 8.67 -33.14 7.41
N GLU A 11 9.50 -32.63 6.50
CA GLU A 11 10.88 -32.23 6.77
C GLU A 11 10.94 -31.12 7.83
N ILE A 12 10.06 -30.12 7.75
CA ILE A 12 9.95 -29.05 8.76
C ILE A 12 9.54 -29.62 10.12
N ARG A 13 8.54 -30.50 10.18
CA ARG A 13 8.09 -31.14 11.42
C ARG A 13 9.22 -31.95 12.06
N GLU A 14 9.90 -32.79 11.28
CA GLU A 14 10.96 -33.68 11.75
C GLU A 14 12.20 -32.91 12.19
N SER A 15 12.59 -31.84 11.48
CA SER A 15 13.70 -30.97 11.89
C SER A 15 13.43 -30.24 13.23
N ARG A 16 12.16 -30.03 13.59
CA ARG A 16 11.73 -29.50 14.89
C ARG A 16 11.61 -30.58 15.97
N GLY A 17 11.89 -31.84 15.66
CA GLY A 17 11.77 -32.96 16.58
C GLY A 17 10.34 -33.34 16.95
N LEU A 18 9.34 -32.87 16.20
CA LEU A 18 7.93 -33.08 16.49
C LEU A 18 7.43 -34.38 15.86
N THR A 19 6.64 -35.14 16.59
CA THR A 19 5.95 -36.34 16.10
C THR A 19 4.64 -35.97 15.40
N GLN A 20 4.10 -36.90 14.59
CA GLN A 20 2.78 -36.71 13.98
C GLN A 20 1.68 -36.57 15.04
N GLU A 21 1.82 -37.19 16.20
CA GLU A 21 0.83 -37.16 17.28
C GLU A 21 0.75 -35.77 17.93
N GLU A 22 1.91 -35.19 18.24
CA GLU A 22 2.01 -33.85 18.85
C GLU A 22 1.39 -32.77 17.97
N VAL A 23 1.63 -32.80 16.65
CA VAL A 23 1.07 -31.80 15.74
C VAL A 23 -0.38 -32.08 15.32
N CYS A 24 -0.86 -33.30 15.51
CA CYS A 24 -2.24 -33.66 15.16
C CYS A 24 -3.23 -33.27 16.27
N GLY A 25 -2.83 -33.50 17.54
CA GLY A 25 -3.73 -33.41 18.68
C GLY A 25 -5.03 -34.19 18.45
N ASP A 26 -6.16 -33.63 18.89
CA ASP A 26 -7.49 -34.20 18.67
C ASP A 26 -8.14 -33.77 17.34
N ILE A 27 -7.47 -32.91 16.55
CA ILE A 27 -8.06 -32.27 15.37
C ILE A 27 -7.87 -33.12 14.12
N LEU A 28 -6.71 -33.73 13.95
CA LEU A 28 -6.40 -34.60 12.82
C LEU A 28 -6.01 -36.01 13.29
N SER A 29 -6.38 -37.03 12.52
CA SER A 29 -5.82 -38.36 12.74
C SER A 29 -4.38 -38.43 12.21
N ARG A 30 -3.50 -39.18 12.91
CA ARG A 30 -2.15 -39.50 12.43
C ARG A 30 -2.14 -40.09 11.01
N THR A 31 -3.14 -40.93 10.70
CA THR A 31 -3.32 -41.52 9.36
C THR A 31 -3.59 -40.45 8.30
N SER A 32 -4.37 -39.41 8.63
CA SER A 32 -4.63 -38.28 7.75
C SER A 32 -3.35 -37.49 7.49
N LEU A 33 -2.60 -37.16 8.55
CA LEU A 33 -1.33 -36.46 8.41
C LEU A 33 -0.30 -37.26 7.60
N SER A 34 -0.20 -38.57 7.85
CA SER A 34 0.69 -39.44 7.06
C SER A 34 0.38 -39.41 5.55
N LYS A 35 -0.91 -39.39 5.17
CA LYS A 35 -1.33 -39.26 3.77
C LYS A 35 -1.02 -37.89 3.19
N ILE A 36 -1.12 -36.83 4.00
CA ILE A 36 -0.74 -35.47 3.60
C ILE A 36 0.77 -35.40 3.35
N GLU A 37 1.56 -35.84 4.32
CA GLU A 37 3.04 -35.84 4.25
C GLU A 37 3.58 -36.67 3.09
N SER A 38 2.88 -37.74 2.71
CA SER A 38 3.26 -38.56 1.56
C SER A 38 2.68 -38.08 0.22
N GLY A 39 2.09 -36.88 0.18
CA GLY A 39 1.47 -36.31 -1.04
C GLY A 39 0.22 -37.03 -1.56
N LYS A 40 -0.32 -38.02 -0.82
CA LYS A 40 -1.48 -38.84 -1.22
C LYS A 40 -2.80 -38.10 -1.03
N THR A 41 -2.83 -37.05 -0.23
CA THR A 41 -4.04 -36.27 0.04
C THR A 41 -3.66 -34.80 0.22
N THR A 42 -4.49 -33.90 -0.30
CA THR A 42 -4.35 -32.47 -0.04
C THR A 42 -5.20 -32.07 1.15
N PRO A 43 -4.62 -31.42 2.16
CA PRO A 43 -5.38 -30.95 3.30
C PRO A 43 -6.40 -29.90 2.86
N LYS A 44 -7.53 -29.86 3.55
CA LYS A 44 -8.40 -28.67 3.54
C LYS A 44 -7.63 -27.49 4.11
N TYR A 45 -8.03 -26.27 3.74
CA TYR A 45 -7.40 -25.04 4.23
C TYR A 45 -7.27 -25.02 5.77
N GLU A 46 -8.36 -25.30 6.48
CA GLU A 46 -8.42 -25.34 7.96
C GLU A 46 -7.38 -26.29 8.56
N ASN A 47 -7.21 -27.47 7.96
CA ASN A 47 -6.25 -28.47 8.41
C ASN A 47 -4.81 -28.01 8.18
N MET A 48 -4.54 -27.40 7.02
CA MET A 48 -3.20 -26.89 6.73
C MET A 48 -2.84 -25.71 7.62
N GLU A 49 -3.79 -24.79 7.84
CA GLU A 49 -3.62 -23.68 8.77
C GLU A 49 -3.31 -24.17 10.18
N PHE A 50 -4.08 -25.15 10.68
CA PHE A 50 -3.83 -25.76 11.98
C PHE A 50 -2.43 -26.37 12.08
N LEU A 51 -2.03 -27.18 11.08
CA LEU A 51 -0.74 -27.87 11.05
C LEU A 51 0.44 -26.88 11.00
N LEU A 52 0.32 -25.79 10.24
CA LEU A 52 1.35 -24.74 10.16
C LEU A 52 1.50 -23.98 11.49
N ARG A 53 0.39 -23.73 12.21
CA ARG A 53 0.45 -23.14 13.56
C ARG A 53 1.19 -24.04 14.55
N GLN A 54 1.05 -25.37 14.46
CA GLN A 54 1.76 -26.29 15.36
C GLN A 54 3.27 -26.24 15.18
N VAL A 55 3.74 -25.91 13.97
CA VAL A 55 5.17 -25.74 13.68
C VAL A 55 5.61 -24.26 13.71
N ASN A 56 4.76 -23.36 14.24
CA ASN A 56 4.98 -21.91 14.31
C ASN A 56 5.44 -21.31 12.97
N MET A 57 4.66 -21.56 11.92
CA MET A 57 4.97 -21.13 10.55
C MET A 57 3.75 -20.46 9.91
N SER A 58 3.97 -19.39 9.15
CA SER A 58 2.92 -18.76 8.34
C SER A 58 2.79 -19.46 6.98
N PHE A 59 1.65 -19.26 6.30
CA PHE A 59 1.50 -19.73 4.91
C PHE A 59 2.53 -19.09 3.96
N GLU A 60 2.86 -17.82 4.18
CA GLU A 60 3.82 -17.09 3.34
C GLU A 60 5.22 -17.70 3.45
N GLU A 61 5.70 -17.95 4.67
CA GLU A 61 7.00 -18.59 4.90
C GLU A 61 7.01 -20.02 4.34
N PHE A 62 5.94 -20.78 4.59
CA PHE A 62 5.84 -22.15 4.10
C PHE A 62 5.85 -22.23 2.57
N GLU A 63 5.16 -21.32 1.87
CA GLU A 63 5.17 -21.24 0.42
C GLU A 63 6.58 -20.90 -0.11
N TYR A 64 7.28 -19.99 0.55
CA TYR A 64 8.66 -19.63 0.21
C TYR A 64 9.63 -20.82 0.33
N ILE A 65 9.49 -21.63 1.39
CA ILE A 65 10.29 -22.85 1.57
C ILE A 65 9.93 -23.89 0.50
N CYS A 66 8.63 -24.08 0.20
CA CYS A 66 8.19 -24.97 -0.87
C CYS A 66 8.81 -24.60 -2.23
N GLN A 67 9.10 -23.32 -2.45
CA GLN A 67 9.77 -22.80 -3.64
C GLN A 67 11.31 -22.83 -3.55
N LEU A 68 11.87 -23.69 -2.69
CA LEU A 68 13.32 -23.84 -2.48
C LEU A 68 14.00 -22.53 -2.07
N TYR A 69 13.33 -21.75 -1.21
CA TYR A 69 13.80 -20.46 -0.74
C TYR A 69 14.04 -19.46 -1.89
N GLN A 70 13.32 -19.61 -3.00
CA GLN A 70 13.30 -18.66 -4.10
C GLN A 70 11.91 -18.06 -4.27
N PRO A 71 11.78 -16.74 -4.45
CA PRO A 71 10.50 -16.16 -4.75
C PRO A 71 10.05 -16.59 -6.15
N SER A 72 8.78 -16.97 -6.30
CA SER A 72 8.16 -17.08 -7.62
C SER A 72 8.21 -15.74 -8.37
N GLN A 73 8.10 -15.77 -9.70
CA GLN A 73 7.96 -14.55 -10.51
C GLN A 73 6.82 -13.64 -10.00
N ARG A 74 5.71 -14.25 -9.59
CA ARG A 74 4.57 -13.54 -9.00
C ARG A 74 4.95 -12.85 -7.69
N THR A 75 5.62 -13.58 -6.80
CA THR A 75 6.10 -13.07 -5.50
C THR A 75 7.09 -11.93 -5.70
N GLU A 76 8.01 -12.04 -6.66
CA GLU A 76 8.97 -10.99 -7.00
C GLU A 76 8.27 -9.70 -7.46
N ILE A 77 7.26 -9.81 -8.34
CA ILE A 77 6.47 -8.65 -8.78
C ILE A 77 5.75 -8.00 -7.59
N MET A 78 5.10 -8.81 -6.74
CA MET A 78 4.37 -8.32 -5.57
C MET A 78 5.31 -7.62 -4.56
N GLN A 79 6.45 -8.23 -4.24
CA GLN A 79 7.43 -7.66 -3.33
C GLN A 79 8.03 -6.37 -3.89
N THR A 80 8.35 -6.33 -5.19
CA THR A 80 8.85 -5.10 -5.84
C THR A 80 7.81 -3.98 -5.80
N TYR A 81 6.54 -4.32 -6.01
CA TYR A 81 5.43 -3.37 -5.91
C TYR A 81 5.22 -2.86 -4.47
N LEU A 82 5.27 -3.74 -3.46
CA LEU A 82 5.05 -3.37 -2.06
C LEU A 82 6.23 -2.55 -1.49
N ASN A 83 7.45 -2.87 -1.88
CA ASN A 83 8.65 -2.13 -1.48
C ASN A 83 8.87 -0.86 -2.32
N MET A 84 7.89 -0.48 -3.13
CA MET A 84 7.99 0.68 -3.99
C MET A 84 7.90 1.96 -3.18
N SER A 85 9.05 2.56 -2.88
CA SER A 85 9.09 3.91 -2.31
C SER A 85 8.75 4.97 -3.37
N SER A 86 8.18 6.10 -2.94
CA SER A 86 7.95 7.26 -3.82
C SER A 86 9.24 7.81 -4.44
N ILE A 87 10.41 7.43 -3.90
CA ILE A 87 11.75 7.88 -4.30
C ILE A 87 12.30 7.05 -5.46
N LEU A 88 11.76 5.86 -5.74
CA LEU A 88 12.18 5.05 -6.89
C LEU A 88 12.04 5.82 -8.20
N GLY A 89 13.07 5.78 -9.04
CA GLY A 89 13.05 6.44 -10.35
C GLY A 89 12.08 5.78 -11.33
N THR A 90 11.63 6.55 -12.33
CA THR A 90 10.69 6.10 -13.36
C THR A 90 11.17 4.84 -14.11
N ASN A 91 12.49 4.71 -14.33
CA ASN A 91 13.06 3.53 -15.00
C ASN A 91 12.77 2.21 -14.27
N GLU A 92 12.74 2.20 -12.94
CA GLU A 92 12.42 0.98 -12.17
C GLU A 92 10.93 0.64 -12.27
N LEU A 93 10.06 1.65 -12.40
CA LEU A 93 8.64 1.44 -12.65
C LEU A 93 8.40 0.80 -14.01
N GLU A 94 9.10 1.27 -15.05
CA GLU A 94 9.01 0.73 -16.41
C GLU A 94 9.48 -0.73 -16.45
N LYS A 95 10.57 -1.06 -15.73
CA LYS A 95 11.02 -2.46 -15.58
C LYS A 95 9.95 -3.32 -14.91
N LEU A 96 9.34 -2.86 -13.82
CA LEU A 96 8.27 -3.62 -13.15
C LEU A 96 7.03 -3.77 -14.04
N PHE A 97 6.66 -2.71 -14.77
CA PHE A 97 5.58 -2.75 -15.74
C PHE A 97 5.84 -3.83 -16.80
N GLN A 98 7.06 -3.88 -17.34
CA GLN A 98 7.47 -4.91 -18.29
C GLN A 98 7.41 -6.32 -17.68
N LYS A 99 7.92 -6.51 -16.45
CA LYS A 99 7.81 -7.79 -15.71
C LYS A 99 6.36 -8.24 -15.56
N CYS A 100 5.44 -7.32 -15.25
CA CYS A 100 4.01 -7.64 -15.16
C CYS A 100 3.46 -8.10 -16.52
N GLN A 101 3.81 -7.41 -17.61
CA GLN A 101 3.37 -7.79 -18.95
C GLN A 101 3.87 -9.18 -19.34
N ASP A 102 5.15 -9.47 -19.10
CA ASP A 102 5.75 -10.76 -19.42
C ASP A 102 5.14 -11.89 -18.59
N TYR A 103 4.92 -11.65 -17.29
CA TYR A 103 4.22 -12.60 -16.43
C TYR A 103 2.79 -12.88 -16.91
N LEU A 104 2.05 -11.86 -17.34
CA LEU A 104 0.64 -12.00 -17.78
C LEU A 104 0.48 -12.64 -19.17
N LYS A 105 1.55 -12.87 -19.93
CA LYS A 105 1.47 -13.57 -21.24
C LYS A 105 0.95 -15.00 -21.09
N PRO A 106 1.53 -15.86 -20.22
CA PRO A 106 1.01 -17.20 -19.98
C PRO A 106 0.07 -17.31 -18.76
N HIS A 107 -0.04 -16.27 -17.92
CA HIS A 107 -0.78 -16.34 -16.65
C HIS A 107 -2.04 -15.47 -16.65
N HIS A 108 -3.11 -15.98 -16.05
CA HIS A 108 -4.30 -15.21 -15.71
C HIS A 108 -4.25 -14.79 -14.24
N ASP A 109 -3.79 -13.57 -13.95
CA ASP A 109 -3.69 -13.04 -12.60
C ASP A 109 -4.27 -11.61 -12.54
N LEU A 110 -5.42 -11.48 -11.87
CA LEU A 110 -6.12 -10.21 -11.76
C LEU A 110 -5.33 -9.17 -10.93
N PRO A 111 -4.82 -9.48 -9.72
CA PRO A 111 -3.94 -8.57 -8.98
C PRO A 111 -2.74 -8.04 -9.79
N ILE A 112 -2.02 -8.90 -10.50
CA ILE A 112 -0.85 -8.45 -11.28
C ILE A 112 -1.27 -7.58 -12.48
N LYS A 113 -2.42 -7.88 -13.08
CA LYS A 113 -3.02 -7.01 -14.12
C LYS A 113 -3.36 -5.63 -13.57
N GLU A 114 -3.85 -5.54 -12.34
CA GLU A 114 -4.16 -4.27 -11.67
C GLU A 114 -2.90 -3.49 -11.31
N ILE A 115 -1.86 -4.15 -10.82
CA ILE A 115 -0.55 -3.52 -10.59
C ILE A 115 -0.02 -2.92 -11.88
N ARG A 116 -0.05 -3.67 -12.98
CA ARG A 116 0.34 -3.16 -14.31
C ARG A 116 -0.46 -1.92 -14.73
N ASP A 117 -1.79 -1.96 -14.58
CA ASP A 117 -2.66 -0.84 -14.93
C ASP A 117 -2.39 0.41 -14.05
N MET A 118 -2.11 0.22 -12.75
CA MET A 118 -1.70 1.31 -11.87
C MET A 118 -0.33 1.88 -12.25
N LEU A 119 0.63 1.02 -12.62
CA LEU A 119 1.97 1.43 -13.07
C LEU A 119 1.90 2.28 -14.35
N GLU A 120 1.04 1.91 -15.31
CA GLU A 120 0.82 2.70 -16.52
C GLU A 120 0.45 4.16 -16.18
N ILE A 121 -0.49 4.34 -15.25
CA ILE A 121 -0.93 5.66 -14.80
C ILE A 121 0.20 6.41 -14.09
N VAL A 122 0.90 5.76 -13.15
CA VAL A 122 1.97 6.41 -12.38
C VAL A 122 3.14 6.82 -13.28
N ILE A 123 3.56 5.96 -14.20
CA ILE A 123 4.63 6.25 -15.18
C ILE A 123 4.23 7.46 -16.02
N TYR A 124 3.01 7.44 -16.57
CA TYR A 124 2.52 8.54 -17.39
C TYR A 124 2.50 9.88 -16.64
N ILE A 125 1.96 9.89 -15.42
CA ILE A 125 1.86 11.11 -14.59
C ILE A 125 3.26 11.65 -14.26
N ARG A 126 4.24 10.78 -13.99
CA ARG A 126 5.62 11.21 -13.70
C ARG A 126 6.30 11.86 -14.90
N GLN A 127 5.98 11.40 -16.11
CA GLN A 127 6.57 11.92 -17.35
C GLN A 127 5.87 13.16 -17.88
N ASN A 128 4.53 13.25 -17.73
CA ASN A 128 3.70 14.24 -18.41
C ASN A 128 2.90 15.15 -17.47
N GLY A 129 2.90 14.85 -16.16
CA GLY A 129 2.03 15.50 -15.18
C GLY A 129 0.57 15.04 -15.28
N THR A 130 -0.32 15.74 -14.57
CA THR A 130 -1.74 15.37 -14.43
C THR A 130 -2.70 16.22 -15.26
N LYS A 131 -2.22 17.31 -15.88
CA LYS A 131 -3.09 18.30 -16.55
C LYS A 131 -3.89 17.74 -17.72
N LYS A 132 -3.30 16.83 -18.51
CA LYS A 132 -3.96 16.19 -19.64
C LYS A 132 -3.46 14.76 -19.78
N LEU A 133 -4.35 13.80 -19.51
CA LEU A 133 -4.06 12.38 -19.72
C LEU A 133 -4.18 12.01 -21.19
N SER A 134 -3.43 10.99 -21.63
CA SER A 134 -3.66 10.36 -22.93
C SER A 134 -5.00 9.61 -22.93
N ILE A 135 -5.50 9.28 -24.12
CA ILE A 135 -6.77 8.54 -24.26
C ILE A 135 -6.64 7.16 -23.60
N GLU A 136 -5.50 6.51 -23.79
CA GLU A 136 -5.18 5.18 -23.24
C GLU A 136 -5.18 5.22 -21.71
N VAL A 137 -4.41 6.13 -21.11
CA VAL A 137 -4.30 6.26 -19.65
C VAL A 137 -5.65 6.65 -19.03
N ASN A 138 -6.41 7.53 -19.68
CA ASN A 138 -7.74 7.89 -19.22
C ASN A 138 -8.70 6.69 -19.26
N ASN A 139 -8.59 5.81 -20.27
CA ASN A 139 -9.36 4.57 -20.31
C ASN A 139 -8.97 3.62 -19.19
N THR A 140 -7.68 3.54 -18.84
CA THR A 140 -7.19 2.75 -17.70
C THR A 140 -7.72 3.30 -16.37
N VAL A 141 -7.70 4.62 -16.16
CA VAL A 141 -8.31 5.28 -15.00
C VAL A 141 -9.80 4.94 -14.89
N LYS A 142 -10.57 5.11 -15.98
CA LYS A 142 -12.01 4.81 -16.01
C LYS A 142 -12.29 3.33 -15.71
N LYS A 143 -11.46 2.43 -16.25
CA LYS A 143 -11.57 1.00 -16.00
C LYS A 143 -11.36 0.66 -14.52
N LEU A 144 -10.33 1.22 -13.90
CA LEU A 144 -10.05 1.02 -12.47
C LEU A 144 -11.17 1.63 -11.60
N TRP A 145 -11.60 2.86 -11.90
CA TRP A 145 -12.69 3.52 -11.18
C TRP A 145 -14.00 2.74 -11.26
N LYS A 146 -14.40 2.28 -12.45
CA LYS A 146 -15.64 1.51 -12.67
C LYS A 146 -15.71 0.23 -11.82
N LYS A 147 -14.56 -0.37 -11.48
CA LYS A 147 -14.50 -1.54 -10.60
C LYS A 147 -14.90 -1.20 -9.15
N ILE A 148 -14.55 -0.01 -8.69
CA ILE A 148 -14.67 0.38 -7.27
C ILE A 148 -15.86 1.31 -6.99
N GLU A 149 -16.34 2.06 -7.99
CA GLU A 149 -17.39 3.07 -7.82
C GLU A 149 -18.72 2.48 -7.29
N LYS A 150 -19.03 1.23 -7.69
CA LYS A 150 -20.29 0.54 -7.36
C LYS A 150 -20.21 -0.31 -6.10
N GLN A 151 -19.04 -0.41 -5.49
CA GLN A 151 -18.86 -1.25 -4.31
C GLN A 151 -19.39 -0.53 -3.07
N ASP A 152 -20.20 -1.21 -2.27
CA ASP A 152 -20.64 -0.67 -0.98
C ASP A 152 -19.45 -0.49 -0.02
N THR A 153 -18.54 -1.47 -0.03
CA THR A 153 -17.37 -1.52 0.85
C THR A 153 -16.08 -1.58 0.04
N TRP A 154 -15.12 -0.71 0.36
CA TRP A 154 -13.76 -0.75 -0.20
C TRP A 154 -12.80 -1.49 0.73
N TYR A 155 -11.98 -2.36 0.14
CA TYR A 155 -10.91 -3.08 0.82
C TYR A 155 -9.55 -2.44 0.52
N GLU A 156 -8.48 -2.96 1.12
CA GLU A 156 -7.12 -2.46 0.94
C GLU A 156 -6.73 -2.23 -0.53
N ASN A 157 -7.03 -3.20 -1.42
CA ASN A 157 -6.67 -3.07 -2.83
C ASN A 157 -7.44 -1.95 -3.54
N ASP A 158 -8.71 -1.74 -3.19
CA ASP A 158 -9.51 -0.63 -3.72
C ASP A 158 -8.95 0.72 -3.24
N LEU A 159 -8.46 0.78 -2.00
CA LEU A 159 -7.76 1.97 -1.48
C LEU A 159 -6.42 2.23 -2.19
N LYS A 160 -5.68 1.18 -2.60
CA LYS A 160 -4.47 1.32 -3.43
C LYS A 160 -4.82 1.91 -4.81
N ILE A 161 -5.87 1.38 -5.45
CA ILE A 161 -6.38 1.91 -6.73
C ILE A 161 -6.77 3.39 -6.59
N LEU A 162 -7.55 3.72 -5.56
CA LEU A 162 -7.94 5.10 -5.25
C LEU A 162 -6.70 5.99 -5.14
N ASN A 163 -5.74 5.60 -4.30
CA ASN A 163 -4.51 6.35 -4.10
C ASN A 163 -3.77 6.65 -5.41
N THR A 164 -3.80 5.73 -6.38
CA THR A 164 -3.21 5.93 -7.71
C THR A 164 -3.97 6.94 -8.57
N ILE A 165 -5.31 6.96 -8.50
CA ILE A 165 -6.14 7.76 -9.41
C ILE A 165 -6.66 9.07 -8.79
N LEU A 166 -6.45 9.31 -7.48
CA LEU A 166 -6.96 10.50 -6.77
C LEU A 166 -6.65 11.81 -7.51
N PHE A 167 -5.41 12.03 -7.95
CA PHE A 167 -4.99 13.26 -8.64
C PHE A 167 -5.58 13.43 -10.05
N THR A 168 -6.30 12.43 -10.57
CA THR A 168 -6.96 12.49 -11.88
C THR A 168 -8.40 12.98 -11.79
N PHE A 169 -8.97 13.05 -10.58
CA PHE A 169 -10.35 13.47 -10.38
C PHE A 169 -10.48 14.98 -10.13
N PRO A 170 -11.59 15.59 -10.57
CA PRO A 170 -11.91 16.96 -10.22
C PRO A 170 -12.24 17.07 -8.72
N ILE A 171 -11.97 18.22 -8.12
CA ILE A 171 -12.07 18.41 -6.66
C ILE A 171 -13.48 18.13 -6.13
N GLU A 172 -14.52 18.46 -6.91
CA GLU A 172 -15.92 18.20 -6.57
C GLU A 172 -16.17 16.69 -6.39
N HIS A 173 -15.54 15.86 -7.22
CA HIS A 173 -15.64 14.41 -7.09
C HIS A 173 -14.87 13.90 -5.86
N ILE A 174 -13.70 14.48 -5.56
CA ILE A 174 -12.92 14.15 -4.36
C ILE A 174 -13.72 14.42 -3.08
N HIS A 175 -14.49 15.51 -3.02
CA HIS A 175 -15.40 15.77 -1.90
C HIS A 175 -16.42 14.66 -1.67
N LEU A 176 -17.00 14.11 -2.74
CA LEU A 176 -18.03 13.06 -2.65
C LEU A 176 -17.48 11.76 -2.07
N ILE A 177 -16.20 11.45 -2.32
CA ILE A 177 -15.59 10.17 -1.93
C ILE A 177 -14.75 10.25 -0.66
N THR A 178 -14.29 11.44 -0.25
CA THR A 178 -13.35 11.60 0.88
C THR A 178 -13.92 11.06 2.19
N GLY A 179 -15.19 11.32 2.51
CA GLY A 179 -15.82 10.77 3.72
C GLY A 179 -15.76 9.24 3.77
N LYS A 180 -16.00 8.58 2.63
CA LYS A 180 -15.90 7.10 2.53
C LYS A 180 -14.46 6.63 2.65
N ILE A 181 -13.50 7.32 2.04
CA ILE A 181 -12.07 7.00 2.18
C ILE A 181 -11.67 7.04 3.66
N LEU A 182 -11.95 8.15 4.35
CA LEU A 182 -11.58 8.34 5.76
C LEU A 182 -12.23 7.27 6.66
N HIS A 183 -13.51 6.97 6.43
CA HIS A 183 -14.19 5.90 7.16
C HIS A 183 -13.49 4.53 6.98
N ARG A 184 -13.11 4.18 5.74
CA ARG A 184 -12.42 2.91 5.50
C ARG A 184 -11.02 2.89 6.10
N LEU A 185 -10.28 3.99 6.07
CA LEU A 185 -8.99 4.11 6.74
C LEU A 185 -9.11 3.92 8.26
N GLU A 186 -10.22 4.34 8.86
CA GLU A 186 -10.49 4.14 10.29
C GLU A 186 -10.82 2.68 10.61
N VAL A 187 -11.60 2.00 9.77
CA VAL A 187 -11.87 0.56 9.91
C VAL A 187 -10.57 -0.26 9.93
N TYR A 188 -9.58 0.14 9.13
CA TYR A 188 -8.29 -0.54 9.04
C TYR A 188 -7.22 -0.03 10.02
N LYS A 189 -7.52 0.87 10.96
CA LYS A 189 -6.49 1.51 11.81
C LYS A 189 -5.61 0.53 12.61
N ASN A 190 -6.14 -0.64 12.95
CA ASN A 190 -5.44 -1.68 13.71
C ASN A 190 -4.79 -2.75 12.81
N TYR A 191 -4.96 -2.65 11.49
CA TYR A 191 -4.34 -3.56 10.54
C TYR A 191 -2.95 -3.04 10.16
N GLN A 192 -1.91 -3.64 10.76
CA GLN A 192 -0.54 -3.12 10.71
C GLN A 192 -0.03 -2.87 9.28
N HIS A 193 -0.41 -3.72 8.32
CA HIS A 193 0.03 -3.63 6.93
C HIS A 193 -0.59 -2.45 6.15
N LEU A 194 -1.63 -1.78 6.66
CA LEU A 194 -2.24 -0.63 5.98
C LEU A 194 -1.62 0.72 6.37
N TYR A 195 -0.72 0.77 7.35
CA TYR A 195 -0.25 2.03 7.90
C TYR A 195 0.35 2.95 6.83
N ASP A 196 1.24 2.42 5.98
CA ASP A 196 1.90 3.22 4.95
C ASP A 196 0.92 3.72 3.88
N LEU A 197 -0.07 2.90 3.52
CA LEU A 197 -1.12 3.30 2.59
C LEU A 197 -2.00 4.40 3.20
N ARG A 198 -2.35 4.30 4.49
CA ARG A 198 -3.10 5.33 5.21
C ARG A 198 -2.34 6.66 5.19
N MET A 199 -1.04 6.65 5.51
CA MET A 199 -0.20 7.85 5.46
C MET A 199 -0.14 8.46 4.06
N ALA A 200 0.02 7.62 3.03
CA ALA A 200 0.06 8.06 1.63
C ALA A 200 -1.26 8.70 1.18
N ILE A 201 -2.40 8.07 1.50
CA ILE A 201 -3.71 8.59 1.10
C ILE A 201 -4.01 9.92 1.81
N LEU A 202 -3.79 10.01 3.13
CA LEU A 202 -4.02 11.25 3.88
C LEU A 202 -3.12 12.39 3.37
N LEU A 203 -1.85 12.09 3.08
CA LEU A 203 -0.96 13.07 2.46
C LEU A 203 -1.50 13.52 1.10
N ASN A 204 -1.85 12.58 0.21
CA ASN A 204 -2.33 12.89 -1.14
C ASN A 204 -3.61 13.72 -1.09
N LEU A 205 -4.56 13.39 -0.21
CA LEU A 205 -5.76 14.19 -0.01
C LEU A 205 -5.42 15.59 0.51
N SER A 206 -4.55 15.73 1.51
CA SER A 206 -4.16 17.06 1.99
C SER A 206 -3.51 17.91 0.89
N THR A 207 -2.69 17.30 0.02
CA THR A 207 -2.11 17.98 -1.15
C THR A 207 -3.20 18.44 -2.11
N ILE A 208 -4.14 17.55 -2.45
CA ILE A 208 -5.24 17.86 -3.39
C ILE A 208 -6.08 19.02 -2.85
N TYR A 209 -6.50 18.98 -1.59
CA TYR A 209 -7.31 20.03 -0.99
C TYR A 209 -6.56 21.36 -0.89
N LEU A 210 -5.29 21.34 -0.48
CA LEU A 210 -4.47 22.55 -0.45
C LEU A 210 -4.33 23.19 -1.83
N TYR A 211 -4.03 22.39 -2.86
CA TYR A 211 -3.79 22.89 -4.21
C TYR A 211 -5.05 23.46 -4.86
N ASN A 212 -6.22 22.99 -4.42
CA ASN A 212 -7.53 23.54 -4.81
C ASN A 212 -8.04 24.60 -3.82
N GLN A 213 -7.18 25.11 -2.93
CA GLN A 213 -7.46 26.17 -1.96
C GLN A 213 -8.57 25.87 -0.94
N ASP A 214 -8.98 24.61 -0.79
CA ASP A 214 -9.85 24.21 0.30
C ASP A 214 -9.03 24.00 1.58
N LYS A 215 -8.73 25.14 2.22
CA LYS A 215 -7.99 25.19 3.48
C LYS A 215 -8.69 24.42 4.60
N ASN A 216 -10.02 24.38 4.62
CA ASN A 216 -10.78 23.71 5.69
C ASN A 216 -10.61 22.20 5.64
N MET A 217 -10.85 21.58 4.47
CA MET A 217 -10.66 20.14 4.31
C MET A 217 -9.18 19.75 4.43
N CYS A 218 -8.27 20.54 3.87
CA CYS A 218 -6.83 20.31 4.02
C CYS A 218 -6.44 20.27 5.51
N GLN A 219 -6.88 21.26 6.30
CA GLN A 219 -6.59 21.33 7.73
C GLN A 219 -7.11 20.09 8.48
N GLN A 220 -8.35 19.67 8.25
CA GLN A 220 -8.94 18.50 8.91
C GLN A 220 -8.13 17.21 8.63
N ILE A 221 -7.73 17.02 7.38
CA ILE A 221 -6.93 15.86 6.97
C ILE A 221 -5.51 15.94 7.56
N CYS A 222 -4.90 17.12 7.57
CA CYS A 222 -3.59 17.32 8.18
C CYS A 222 -3.60 17.05 9.69
N TYR A 223 -4.66 17.36 10.43
CA TYR A 223 -4.73 16.99 11.85
C TYR A 223 -4.79 15.48 12.05
N THR A 224 -5.54 14.77 11.22
CA THR A 224 -5.59 13.30 11.24
C THR A 224 -4.19 12.72 10.95
N LEU A 225 -3.53 13.21 9.90
CA LEU A 225 -2.19 12.80 9.51
C LEU A 225 -1.13 13.13 10.58
N LEU A 226 -1.28 14.28 11.27
CA LEU A 226 -0.38 14.71 12.34
C LEU A 226 -0.43 13.74 13.53
N GLU A 227 -1.62 13.27 13.91
CA GLU A 227 -1.77 12.29 14.99
C GLU A 227 -1.08 10.96 14.65
N ASP A 228 -1.32 10.44 13.45
CA ASP A 228 -0.67 9.21 12.97
C ASP A 228 0.85 9.36 12.91
N ALA A 229 1.34 10.48 12.38
CA ALA A 229 2.77 10.78 12.29
C ALA A 229 3.44 10.89 13.66
N LYS A 230 2.77 11.44 14.68
CA LYS A 230 3.28 11.49 16.07
C LYS A 230 3.42 10.07 16.64
N ASN A 231 2.40 9.24 16.46
CA ASN A 231 2.38 7.88 17.00
C ASN A 231 3.51 7.00 16.45
N LYS A 232 3.91 7.19 15.19
CA LYS A 232 5.03 6.47 14.58
C LYS A 232 6.35 7.24 14.54
N LYS A 233 6.41 8.44 15.11
CA LYS A 233 7.60 9.31 15.10
C LYS A 233 8.11 9.59 13.67
N ASN A 234 7.19 9.79 12.72
CA ASN A 234 7.53 10.12 11.33
C ASN A 234 7.71 11.64 11.18
N TYR A 235 8.92 12.12 11.43
CA TYR A 235 9.23 13.55 11.54
C TYR A 235 9.02 14.33 10.23
N ASP A 236 9.28 13.71 9.08
CA ASP A 236 9.10 14.34 7.77
C ASP A 236 7.60 14.63 7.53
N ARG A 237 6.74 13.66 7.87
CA ARG A 237 5.28 13.84 7.80
C ARG A 237 4.78 14.86 8.81
N LEU A 238 5.38 14.93 10.00
CA LEU A 238 5.07 15.98 10.98
C LEU A 238 5.38 17.37 10.42
N ALA A 239 6.54 17.53 9.78
CA ALA A 239 6.92 18.80 9.17
C ALA A 239 5.92 19.25 8.11
N ILE A 240 5.53 18.37 7.18
CA ILE A 240 4.51 18.65 6.17
C ILE A 240 3.20 19.09 6.83
N CYS A 241 2.73 18.37 7.86
CA CYS A 241 1.50 18.71 8.56
C CYS A 241 1.59 20.10 9.22
N TYR A 242 2.69 20.41 9.92
CA TYR A 242 2.85 21.72 10.55
C TYR A 242 2.86 22.86 9.53
N VAL A 243 3.58 22.71 8.41
CA VAL A 243 3.57 23.71 7.34
C VAL A 243 2.17 23.90 6.78
N ARG A 244 1.49 22.82 6.39
CA ARG A 244 0.16 22.89 5.78
C ARG A 244 -0.92 23.41 6.71
N ILE A 245 -0.90 23.00 7.99
CA ILE A 245 -1.80 23.56 9.00
C ILE A 245 -1.52 25.05 9.15
N GLY A 246 -0.25 25.46 9.26
CA GLY A 246 0.13 26.86 9.33
C GLY A 246 -0.34 27.69 8.13
N ILE A 247 -0.26 27.15 6.91
CA ILE A 247 -0.84 27.77 5.70
C ILE A 247 -2.36 27.90 5.81
N CYS A 248 -3.04 26.86 6.29
CA CYS A 248 -4.50 26.84 6.38
C CYS A 248 -5.04 27.74 7.49
N THR A 249 -4.29 27.95 8.57
CA THR A 249 -4.69 28.74 9.75
C THR A 249 -4.05 30.12 9.82
N ASP A 250 -3.30 30.51 8.79
CA ASP A 250 -2.50 31.74 8.74
C ASP A 250 -1.55 31.87 9.97
N ASP A 251 -0.92 30.76 10.41
CA ASP A 251 -0.01 30.71 11.57
C ASP A 251 1.45 30.51 11.14
N PRO A 252 2.27 31.58 11.10
CA PRO A 252 3.68 31.49 10.69
C PRO A 252 4.54 30.69 11.68
N LYS A 253 4.13 30.54 12.95
CA LYS A 253 4.88 29.76 13.93
C LYS A 253 4.82 28.27 13.62
N LEU A 254 3.67 27.79 13.13
CA LEU A 254 3.53 26.40 12.68
C LEU A 254 4.34 26.13 11.42
N ILE A 255 4.36 27.08 10.48
CA ILE A 255 5.21 26.99 9.28
C ILE A 255 6.69 26.87 9.69
N GLN A 256 7.16 27.78 10.53
CA GLN A 256 8.55 27.76 11.00
C GLN A 256 8.89 26.47 11.76
N LYS A 257 7.96 25.96 12.57
CA LYS A 257 8.13 24.68 13.28
C LYS A 257 8.34 23.51 12.30
N GLY A 258 7.60 23.49 11.19
CA GLY A 258 7.77 22.49 10.15
C GLY A 258 9.13 22.60 9.44
N PHE A 259 9.55 23.82 9.08
CA PHE A 259 10.86 24.04 8.48
C PHE A 259 12.01 23.62 9.39
N SER A 260 11.96 24.01 10.67
CA SER A 260 13.01 23.63 11.63
C SER A 260 13.13 22.12 11.82
N LEU A 261 12.03 21.35 11.70
CA LEU A 261 12.13 19.89 11.72
C LEU A 261 12.92 19.34 10.54
N LEU A 262 12.68 19.86 9.33
CA LEU A 262 13.38 19.39 8.12
C LEU A 262 14.84 19.84 8.07
N GLU A 263 15.13 21.03 8.59
CA GLU A 263 16.50 21.50 8.78
C GLU A 263 17.27 20.58 9.73
N LEU A 264 16.66 20.21 10.86
CA LEU A 264 17.27 19.30 11.84
C LEU A 264 17.48 17.88 11.31
N THR A 265 16.65 17.41 10.38
CA THR A 265 16.78 16.09 9.75
C THR A 265 17.58 16.11 8.45
N ASN A 266 18.08 17.27 8.00
CA ASN A 266 18.78 17.47 6.71
C ASN A 266 17.95 17.11 5.46
N GLU A 267 16.62 17.21 5.54
CA GLU A 267 15.68 16.94 4.46
C GLU A 267 15.56 18.13 3.48
N THR A 268 16.68 18.51 2.87
CA THR A 268 16.80 19.76 2.07
C THR A 268 15.88 19.81 0.86
N SER A 269 15.65 18.68 0.17
CA SER A 269 14.73 18.61 -0.97
C SER A 269 13.29 18.86 -0.55
N MET A 270 12.87 18.27 0.57
CA MET A 270 11.53 18.47 1.12
C MET A 270 11.33 19.90 1.63
N LEU A 271 12.34 20.46 2.30
CA LEU A 271 12.32 21.85 2.75
C LEU A 271 12.10 22.81 1.57
N SER A 272 12.87 22.65 0.49
CA SER A 272 12.71 23.48 -0.71
C SER A 272 11.31 23.34 -1.34
N HIS A 273 10.75 22.12 -1.34
CA HIS A 273 9.40 21.91 -1.84
C HIS A 273 8.33 22.62 -0.99
N LEU A 274 8.41 22.52 0.34
CA LEU A 274 7.46 23.15 1.24
C LEU A 274 7.61 24.69 1.28
N GLN A 275 8.81 25.23 1.09
CA GLN A 275 9.01 26.67 0.93
C GLN A 275 8.23 27.21 -0.28
N LYS A 276 8.31 26.52 -1.43
CA LYS A 276 7.52 26.87 -2.62
C LYS A 276 6.02 26.74 -2.39
N GLU A 277 5.60 25.72 -1.62
CA GLU A 277 4.19 25.54 -1.23
C GLU A 277 3.70 26.73 -0.39
N VAL A 278 4.50 27.19 0.58
CA VAL A 278 4.19 28.41 1.37
C VAL A 278 4.14 29.63 0.47
N GLU A 279 5.13 29.87 -0.39
CA GLU A 279 5.12 31.01 -1.34
C GLU A 279 3.88 31.05 -2.22
N THR A 280 3.36 29.88 -2.60
CA THR A 280 2.20 29.76 -3.50
C THR A 280 0.86 29.93 -2.77
N TYR A 281 0.72 29.37 -1.57
CA TYR A 281 -0.57 29.19 -0.90
C TYR A 281 -0.75 29.98 0.40
N TYR A 282 0.31 30.58 0.95
CA TYR A 282 0.23 31.44 2.13
C TYR A 282 0.01 32.90 1.72
N GLN A 283 -1.16 33.43 2.06
CA GLN A 283 -1.49 34.85 1.92
C GLN A 283 -1.70 35.42 3.33
N PRO A 284 -0.71 36.11 3.92
CA PRO A 284 -0.89 36.69 5.23
C PRO A 284 -2.02 37.73 5.16
N LYS A 285 -2.93 37.71 6.15
CA LYS A 285 -3.90 38.80 6.30
C LYS A 285 -3.12 40.09 6.56
N GLU A 286 -3.31 41.09 5.71
CA GLU A 286 -2.89 42.45 6.03
C GLU A 286 -3.65 42.87 7.31
N ILE A 287 -2.88 43.30 8.32
CA ILE A 287 -3.40 43.79 9.60
C ILE A 287 -3.87 45.22 9.44
#